data_AF-A0A4Q7ZNA2-F1
#
_entry.id   AF-A0A4Q7ZNA2-F1
#
_cell.length_a   1.000
_cell.length_b   1.000
_cell.length_c   1.000
_cell.angle_alpha   90.00
_cell.angle_beta   90.00
_cell.angle_gamma   90.00
#
_symmetry.space_group_name_H-M   'P 1'
#
loop_
_entity.id
_entity.type
_entity.pdbx_description
1 polymer ?
#
loop_
_entity_poly.entity_id
_entity_poly.type
_entity_poly.pdbx_seq_one_letter_code
_entity_poly.pdbx_strand_id
1 'polypeptide(L)'
;MTTAASARFEFRLRPEAKSRIEQAAGLVHESTSDFARTAAEERANRVLQEHLVATVVPAEFFEELLQALDAPAQANSALQRAAERAGSVVERR
;
A
#
# COMPACT_ATOMS: atom_id res chain seq x y z
N MET A 1 -24.60 -5.39 -0.68
CA MET A 1 -25.06 -5.11 0.70
C MET A 1 -23.82 -4.85 1.53
N THR A 2 -23.57 -3.62 1.96
CA THR A 2 -22.43 -3.29 2.82
C THR A 2 -22.69 -3.91 4.19
N THR A 3 -21.92 -4.92 4.57
CA THR A 3 -22.01 -5.55 5.89
C THR A 3 -21.70 -4.49 6.93
N ALA A 4 -22.63 -4.24 7.87
CA ALA A 4 -22.36 -3.32 8.98
C ALA A 4 -21.16 -3.83 9.80
N ALA A 5 -20.33 -2.90 10.29
CA ALA A 5 -19.18 -3.24 11.13
C ALA A 5 -19.66 -4.01 12.38
N SER A 6 -19.29 -5.29 12.47
CA SER A 6 -19.74 -6.19 13.53
C SER A 6 -18.62 -6.63 14.47
N ALA A 7 -17.36 -6.47 14.06
CA ALA A 7 -16.18 -6.83 14.85
C ALA A 7 -15.77 -5.69 15.79
N ARG A 8 -15.32 -6.03 17.00
CA ARG A 8 -14.84 -5.07 18.01
C ARG A 8 -13.33 -5.19 18.21
N PHE A 9 -12.68 -4.04 18.38
CA PHE A 9 -11.26 -3.94 18.70
C PHE A 9 -11.09 -3.05 19.94
N GLU A 10 -10.80 -3.67 21.09
CA GLU A 10 -10.81 -3.01 22.40
C GLU A 10 -9.43 -3.10 23.06
N PHE A 11 -8.92 -2.00 23.61
CA PHE A 11 -7.66 -1.96 24.35
C PHE A 11 -7.69 -0.88 25.44
N ARG A 12 -6.85 -1.06 26.46
CA ARG A 12 -6.68 -0.07 27.54
C ARG A 12 -5.66 0.98 27.14
N LEU A 13 -5.98 2.24 27.41
CA LEU A 13 -5.10 3.39 27.19
C LEU A 13 -4.59 3.94 28.52
N ARG A 14 -3.38 4.51 28.49
CA ARG A 14 -2.93 5.38 29.58
C ARG A 14 -3.78 6.67 29.59
N PRO A 15 -4.07 7.26 30.76
CA PRO A 15 -4.93 8.45 30.84
C PRO A 15 -4.45 9.61 29.96
N GLU A 16 -3.14 9.83 29.88
CA GLU A 16 -2.55 10.91 29.09
C GLU A 16 -2.74 10.67 27.59
N ALA A 17 -2.64 9.42 27.15
CA ALA A 17 -2.89 9.05 25.76
C ALA A 17 -4.37 9.26 25.41
N LYS A 18 -5.29 8.86 26.29
CA LYS A 18 -6.73 9.09 26.10
C LYS A 18 -7.05 10.58 25.96
N SER A 19 -6.55 11.42 26.86
CA SER A 19 -6.80 12.86 26.83
C SER A 19 -6.30 13.52 25.54
N ARG A 20 -5.11 13.15 25.05
CA ARG A 20 -4.59 13.65 23.77
C ARG A 20 -5.46 13.24 22.58
N ILE A 21 -5.94 12.00 22.56
CA ILE A 21 -6.80 11.50 21.47
C ILE A 21 -8.15 12.23 21.48
N GLU A 22 -8.76 12.42 22.65
CA GLU A 22 -10.02 13.16 22.80
C GLU A 22 -9.88 14.63 22.35
N GLN A 23 -8.76 15.28 22.70
CA GLN A 23 -8.47 16.63 22.25
C GLN A 23 -8.31 16.69 20.72
N ALA A 24 -7.57 15.76 20.13
CA ALA A 24 -7.36 15.71 18.68
C ALA A 24 -8.68 15.47 17.92
N ALA A 25 -9.51 14.52 18.38
CA ALA A 25 -10.83 14.27 17.83
C ALA A 25 -11.73 15.51 17.89
N GLY A 26 -11.68 16.25 19.01
CA GLY A 26 -12.40 17.51 19.16
C GLY A 26 -11.97 18.60 18.17
N LEU A 27 -10.67 18.68 17.85
CA LEU A 27 -10.13 19.64 16.87
C LEU A 27 -10.58 19.35 15.44
N VAL A 28 -10.84 18.09 15.10
CA VAL A 28 -11.30 17.69 13.76
C VAL A 28 -12.82 17.42 13.70
N HIS A 29 -13.54 17.72 14.79
CA HIS A 29 -15.00 17.59 14.90
C HIS A 29 -15.54 16.17 14.65
N GLU A 30 -14.81 15.14 15.10
CA GLU A 30 -15.26 13.75 15.00
C GLU A 30 -15.35 13.07 16.37
N SER A 31 -16.01 11.91 16.42
CA SER A 31 -16.07 11.14 17.66
C SER A 31 -14.71 10.55 18.00
N THR A 32 -14.35 10.45 19.28
CA THR A 32 -13.08 9.84 19.72
C THR A 32 -12.89 8.43 19.14
N SER A 33 -13.99 7.67 19.01
CA SER A 33 -14.00 6.33 18.44
C SER A 33 -13.71 6.33 16.94
N ASP A 34 -14.31 7.26 16.18
CA ASP A 34 -14.04 7.40 14.74
C ASP A 34 -12.61 7.86 14.48
N PHE A 35 -12.13 8.85 15.24
CA PHE A 35 -10.72 9.29 15.18
C PHE A 35 -9.76 8.12 15.38
N ALA A 36 -9.97 7.34 16.45
CA ALA A 36 -9.11 6.22 16.78
C ALA A 36 -9.19 5.09 15.74
N ARG A 37 -10.40 4.81 15.22
CA ARG A 37 -10.62 3.80 14.17
C ARG A 37 -9.89 4.19 12.89
N THR A 38 -10.08 5.41 12.40
CA THR A 38 -9.44 5.93 11.19
C THR A 38 -7.92 5.86 11.31
N ALA A 39 -7.36 6.35 12.43
CA ALA A 39 -5.91 6.31 12.67
C ALA A 39 -5.35 4.88 12.68
N ALA A 40 -6.10 3.91 13.23
CA ALA A 40 -5.70 2.51 13.24
C ALA A 40 -5.76 1.89 11.83
N GLU A 41 -6.83 2.13 11.07
CA GLU A 41 -7.00 1.66 9.70
C GLU A 41 -5.91 2.22 8.77
N GLU A 42 -5.61 3.52 8.85
CA GLU A 42 -4.55 4.15 8.07
C GLU A 42 -3.17 3.58 8.38
N ARG A 43 -2.86 3.38 9.67
CA ARG A 43 -1.58 2.79 10.07
C ARG A 43 -1.46 1.35 9.60
N ALA A 44 -2.53 0.56 9.72
CA ALA A 44 -2.56 -0.81 9.22
C ALA A 44 -2.33 -0.86 7.71
N ASN A 45 -3.06 -0.04 6.94
CA ASN A 45 -2.91 0.04 5.49
C ASN A 45 -1.48 0.40 5.08
N ARG A 46 -0.86 1.38 5.74
CA ARG A 46 0.53 1.76 5.46
C ARG A 46 1.51 0.62 5.71
N VAL A 47 1.40 -0.05 6.86
CA VAL A 47 2.27 -1.19 7.20
C VAL A 47 2.06 -2.35 6.21
N LEU A 48 0.81 -2.63 5.85
CA LEU A 48 0.50 -3.66 4.87
C LEU A 48 1.07 -3.31 3.49
N GLN A 49 1.01 -2.06 3.05
CA GLN A 49 1.63 -1.62 1.80
C GLN A 49 3.16 -1.70 1.83
N GLU A 50 3.77 -1.36 2.97
CA GLU A 50 5.23 -1.43 3.14
C GLU A 50 5.73 -2.89 3.11
N HIS A 51 4.94 -3.85 3.62
CA HIS A 51 5.39 -5.23 3.85
C HIS A 51 4.78 -6.27 2.91
N LEU A 52 3.58 -6.06 2.40
CA LEU A 52 3.02 -6.88 1.35
C LEU A 52 3.58 -6.36 0.04
N VAL A 53 4.21 -7.25 -0.73
CA VAL A 53 4.75 -6.97 -2.07
C VAL A 53 3.60 -6.77 -3.06
N ALA A 54 2.73 -5.80 -2.80
CA ALA A 54 1.58 -5.46 -3.60
C ALA A 54 1.80 -4.07 -4.16
N THR A 55 2.31 -4.02 -5.40
CA THR A 55 2.35 -2.77 -6.17
C THR A 55 0.91 -2.39 -6.50
N VAL A 56 0.41 -1.32 -5.88
CA VAL A 56 -0.90 -0.76 -6.21
C VAL A 56 -0.75 0.11 -7.45
N VAL A 57 -1.51 -0.22 -8.49
CA VAL A 57 -1.54 0.49 -9.77
C VAL A 57 -3.00 0.77 -10.14
N PRO A 58 -3.28 1.81 -10.95
CA PRO A 58 -4.61 2.01 -11.52
C PRO A 58 -5.08 0.76 -12.27
N ALA A 59 -6.38 0.51 -12.30
CA ALA A 59 -6.93 -0.69 -12.93
C ALA A 59 -6.58 -0.77 -14.42
N GLU A 60 -6.64 0.37 -15.11
CA GLU A 60 -6.23 0.51 -16.50
C GLU A 60 -4.77 0.12 -16.73
N PHE A 61 -3.87 0.48 -15.82
CA PHE A 61 -2.46 0.11 -15.92
C PHE A 61 -2.28 -1.40 -15.72
N PHE A 62 -3.03 -2.01 -14.81
CA PHE A 62 -2.96 -3.45 -14.59
C PHE A 62 -3.40 -4.24 -15.83
N GLU A 63 -4.46 -3.80 -16.52
CA GLU A 63 -4.90 -4.39 -17.79
C GLU A 63 -3.85 -4.23 -18.89
N GLU A 64 -3.28 -3.04 -19.04
CA GLU A 64 -2.18 -2.79 -19.99
C GLU A 64 -0.96 -3.68 -19.70
N LEU A 65 -0.63 -3.87 -18.42
CA LEU A 65 0.45 -4.75 -17.99
C LEU A 65 0.17 -6.20 -18.38
N LEU A 66 -1.05 -6.72 -18.12
CA LEU A 66 -1.42 -8.08 -18.50
C LEU A 66 -1.35 -8.28 -20.01
N GLN A 67 -1.85 -7.33 -20.80
CA GLN A 67 -1.76 -7.38 -22.26
C GLN A 67 -0.30 -7.38 -22.75
N ALA A 68 0.59 -6.61 -22.12
CA ALA A 68 2.00 -6.59 -22.45
C ALA A 68 2.72 -7.91 -22.07
N LEU A 69 2.23 -8.66 -21.09
CA LEU A 69 2.75 -10.00 -20.75
C LEU A 69 2.30 -11.05 -21.77
N ASP A 70 1.05 -10.97 -22.25
CA ASP A 70 0.53 -11.87 -23.28
C ASP A 70 1.12 -11.59 -24.67
N ALA A 71 1.40 -10.33 -24.98
CA ALA A 71 2.03 -9.89 -26.22
C ALA A 71 3.28 -9.02 -25.94
N PRO A 72 4.43 -9.64 -25.59
CA PRO A 72 5.63 -8.91 -25.24
C PRO A 72 6.13 -8.03 -26.38
N ALA A 73 6.40 -6.77 -26.07
CA ALA A 73 7.02 -5.85 -27.02
C ALA A 73 8.45 -6.31 -27.37
N GLN A 74 8.86 -6.06 -28.62
CA GLN A 74 10.24 -6.30 -29.02
C GLN A 74 11.16 -5.26 -28.39
N ALA A 75 12.26 -5.73 -27.80
CA ALA A 75 13.29 -4.86 -27.25
C ALA A 75 13.81 -3.91 -28.33
N ASN A 76 13.83 -2.61 -28.04
CA ASN A 76 14.37 -1.61 -28.96
C ASN A 76 15.90 -1.73 -29.07
N SER A 77 16.48 -1.07 -30.09
CA SER A 77 17.92 -1.19 -30.36
C SER A 77 18.80 -0.71 -29.20
N ALA A 78 18.35 0.25 -28.40
CA ALA A 78 19.10 0.73 -27.23
C ALA A 78 19.14 -0.32 -26.12
N LEU A 79 18.02 -1.01 -25.88
CA LEU A 79 17.90 -2.07 -24.89
C LEU A 79 18.69 -3.32 -25.29
N GLN A 80 18.67 -3.67 -26.58
CA GLN A 80 19.51 -4.75 -27.14
C GLN A 80 21.00 -4.48 -26.90
N ARG A 81 21.49 -3.27 -27.26
CA ARG A 81 22.89 -2.88 -27.00
C ARG A 81 23.24 -2.89 -25.50
N ALA A 82 22.29 -2.56 -24.62
CA ALA A 82 22.50 -2.61 -23.18
C ALA A 82 22.62 -4.05 -22.67
N ALA A 83 21.79 -4.97 -23.16
CA ALA A 83 21.85 -6.38 -22.82
C ALA A 83 23.18 -7.02 -23.25
N GLU A 84 23.67 -6.71 -24.46
CA GLU A 84 24.98 -7.16 -24.95
C GLU A 84 26.14 -6.72 -24.02
N ARG A 85 26.11 -5.46 -23.56
CA ARG A 85 27.09 -4.94 -22.59
C ARG A 85 26.98 -5.60 -21.21
N ALA A 86 25.80 -6.05 -20.80
CA ALA A 86 25.60 -6.73 -19.52
C ALA A 86 26.04 -8.20 -19.58
N GLY A 87 25.82 -8.87 -20.72
CA GLY A 87 26.24 -10.25 -20.96
C GLY A 87 27.76 -10.46 -20.92
N SER A 88 28.56 -9.42 -21.18
CA SER A 88 30.02 -9.48 -21.01
C SER A 88 30.50 -9.33 -19.57
N VAL A 89 29.62 -8.99 -18.62
CA VAL A 89 29.95 -8.74 -17.21
C VAL A 89 29.43 -9.86 -16.29
N VAL A 90 28.49 -10.68 -16.75
CA VAL A 90 27.93 -11.79 -15.97
C VAL A 90 28.66 -13.10 -16.31
N GLU A 91 29.64 -13.49 -15.51
CA GLU A 91 30.14 -14.87 -15.51
C GLU A 91 29.02 -15.81 -15.08
N ARG A 92 28.61 -16.68 -16.00
CA ARG A 92 27.64 -17.73 -15.74
C ARG A 92 28.37 -18.84 -14.95
N ARG A 93 28.19 -18.86 -13.62
CA ARG A 93 28.72 -19.91 -12.73
C ARG A 93 27.84 -21.16 -12.76
#